data_AF-A0AA96QKC2-F1
#
_entry.id   AF-A0AA96QKC2-F1
#
_cell.length_a   1.000
_cell.length_b   1.000
_cell.length_c   1.000
_cell.angle_alpha   90.00
_cell.angle_beta   90.00
_cell.angle_gamma   90.00
#
_symmetry.space_group_name_H-M   'P 1'
#
loop_
_entity.id
_entity.type
_entity.pdbx_description
1 polymer ?
#
loop_
_entity_poly.entity_id
_entity_poly.type
_entity_poly.pdbx_seq_one_letter_code
_entity_poly.pdbx_strand_id
1 'polypeptide(L)'
;MRRVLPVIVAAVLMGLGTAVPASAAVVRVTSLAALQTALNAAAPGDRIEVAAGTYTASAAIAIKKSGTSAAPITVTAATVGKVEIKGSAGFSFAAGLHDVVLQGFTLRHGGGLSVPGDAHHLRITRNSVQLTGSGGWVTVNGDDVEVDHNTFQNRSTEGVFLQISGPGSEIAQRTRIHHNYFYNHSFTGDNGGESIRLGYSHKQSKSANAVVEHNLFEKANGDPEAISVKSSDNVVRYNTIRDSSGYIVLRHGSRNLVDGNVLLGSGIRFHGDDHRIVNNYVANTGDRALVFGTGSEADSGPTSTGHDRPDRVVVAFNTLIGTGQVVDNDGGAFLPKDCVLANNIIRGTAQTRLVDIAAGSTVRYEGNIVWGATAGIPNGYRSVDPKLVVDAAGLSRLAPDSPAIDTATGSYPYVTTDFDPHARTGALDVGADEFGGPVARKPLTTADVGPLAP
;
A
#
# COMPACT_ATOMS: atom_id res chain seq x y z
N MET A 1 -37.02 20.63 74.35
CA MET A 1 -35.70 20.53 73.68
C MET A 1 -35.90 20.02 72.27
N ARG A 2 -35.70 20.88 71.26
CA ARG A 2 -35.19 20.59 69.89
C ARG A 2 -35.35 21.88 69.08
N ARG A 3 -34.25 22.62 68.95
CA ARG A 3 -34.15 23.79 68.07
C ARG A 3 -33.92 23.28 66.65
N VAL A 4 -34.77 23.68 65.70
CA VAL A 4 -34.57 23.42 64.27
C VAL A 4 -33.87 24.66 63.69
N LEU A 5 -32.64 24.47 63.21
CA LEU A 5 -31.84 25.47 62.50
C LEU A 5 -32.24 25.46 61.02
N PRO A 6 -32.43 26.61 60.34
CA PRO A 6 -32.61 26.62 58.90
C PRO A 6 -31.25 26.48 58.20
N VAL A 7 -31.13 25.49 57.31
CA VAL A 7 -29.98 25.31 56.41
C VAL A 7 -30.14 26.29 55.25
N ILE A 8 -29.23 27.25 55.12
CA ILE A 8 -29.10 28.11 53.95
C ILE A 8 -28.28 27.34 52.90
N VAL A 9 -28.93 26.90 51.83
CA VAL A 9 -28.27 26.33 50.65
C VAL A 9 -27.81 27.50 49.77
N ALA A 10 -26.52 27.78 49.76
CA ALA A 10 -25.91 28.71 48.80
C ALA A 10 -25.84 28.03 47.43
N ALA A 11 -26.66 28.49 46.48
CA ALA A 11 -26.57 28.07 45.08
C ALA A 11 -25.30 28.67 44.45
N VAL A 12 -24.31 27.82 44.20
CA VAL A 12 -23.15 28.16 43.37
C VAL A 12 -23.63 28.21 41.93
N LEU A 13 -23.79 29.42 41.38
CA LEU A 13 -23.92 29.63 39.93
C LEU A 13 -22.60 29.19 39.28
N MET A 14 -22.54 27.96 38.75
CA MET A 14 -21.53 27.60 37.77
C MET A 14 -21.82 28.41 36.51
N GLY A 15 -21.03 29.45 36.27
CA GLY A 15 -21.01 30.13 34.99
C GLY A 15 -20.62 29.13 33.90
N LEU A 16 -21.60 28.71 33.10
CA LEU A 16 -21.37 28.09 31.80
C LEU A 16 -20.69 29.15 30.92
N GLY A 17 -19.36 29.21 31.02
CA GLY A 17 -18.54 29.92 30.05
C GLY A 17 -18.77 29.25 28.71
N THR A 18 -19.57 29.88 27.85
CA THR A 18 -19.64 29.55 26.43
C THR A 18 -18.25 29.77 25.87
N ALA A 19 -17.47 28.70 25.72
CA ALA A 19 -16.23 28.73 24.98
C ALA A 19 -16.57 29.19 23.57
N VAL A 20 -16.27 30.45 23.26
CA VAL A 20 -16.31 30.94 21.88
C VAL A 20 -15.33 30.04 21.12
N PRO A 21 -15.78 29.30 20.09
CA PRO A 21 -14.85 28.51 19.30
C PRO A 21 -13.81 29.47 18.75
N ALA A 22 -12.54 29.28 19.13
CA ALA A 22 -11.46 30.04 18.53
C ALA A 22 -11.53 29.80 17.02
N SER A 23 -11.80 30.86 16.25
CA SER A 23 -11.85 30.75 14.80
C SER A 23 -10.50 30.25 14.30
N ALA A 24 -10.49 29.19 13.51
CA ALA A 24 -9.31 28.69 12.81
C ALA A 24 -8.58 29.85 12.11
N ALA A 25 -7.34 30.15 12.52
CA ALA A 25 -6.59 31.24 11.93
C ALA A 25 -5.89 30.79 10.65
N VAL A 26 -5.90 31.64 9.62
CA VAL A 26 -5.02 31.47 8.45
C VAL A 26 -3.80 32.36 8.62
N VAL A 27 -2.66 31.77 8.93
CA VAL A 27 -1.39 32.47 9.17
C VAL A 27 -0.52 32.35 7.93
N ARG A 28 -0.33 33.45 7.21
CA ARG A 28 0.55 33.51 6.03
C ARG A 28 1.97 33.84 6.41
N VAL A 29 2.93 33.06 5.92
CA VAL A 29 4.36 33.23 6.22
C VAL A 29 5.19 33.24 4.93
N THR A 30 6.25 34.05 4.92
CA THR A 30 7.13 34.25 3.76
C THR A 30 8.59 33.94 4.06
N SER A 31 8.93 33.45 5.26
CA SER A 31 10.28 33.07 5.67
C SER A 31 10.25 31.87 6.62
N LEU A 32 11.36 31.13 6.73
CA LEU A 32 11.48 30.02 7.67
C LEU A 32 11.36 30.47 9.14
N ALA A 33 11.86 31.66 9.47
CA ALA A 33 11.72 32.23 10.81
C ALA A 33 10.25 32.50 11.14
N ALA A 34 9.50 33.12 10.22
CA ALA A 34 8.06 33.35 10.40
C ALA A 34 7.27 32.03 10.46
N LEU A 35 7.63 31.04 9.64
CA LEU A 35 7.06 29.70 9.69
C LEU A 35 7.27 29.06 11.07
N GLN A 36 8.50 29.09 11.60
CA GLN A 36 8.77 28.50 12.92
C GLN A 36 8.03 29.25 14.04
N THR A 37 7.93 30.57 13.98
CA THR A 37 7.12 31.35 14.94
C THR A 37 5.65 30.96 14.87
N ALA A 38 5.07 30.82 13.67
CA ALA A 38 3.69 30.38 13.49
C ALA A 38 3.47 28.96 14.03
N LEU A 39 4.37 28.02 13.74
CA LEU A 39 4.31 26.65 14.25
C LEU A 39 4.37 26.58 15.78
N ASN A 40 5.16 27.45 16.42
CA ASN A 40 5.26 27.51 17.87
C ASN A 40 3.98 28.06 18.53
N ALA A 41 3.25 28.92 17.82
CA ALA A 41 2.03 29.58 18.31
C ALA A 41 0.73 28.86 17.92
N ALA A 42 0.80 27.85 17.04
CA ALA A 42 -0.37 27.19 16.47
C ALA A 42 -1.30 26.58 17.53
N ALA A 43 -2.59 26.74 17.29
CA ALA A 43 -3.70 26.12 18.03
C ALA A 43 -4.49 25.16 17.12
N PRO A 44 -5.26 24.21 17.68
CA PRO A 44 -6.12 23.32 16.88
C PRO A 44 -6.99 24.07 15.88
N GLY A 45 -6.97 23.62 14.62
CA GLY A 45 -7.69 24.22 13.50
C GLY A 45 -6.89 25.25 12.69
N ASP A 46 -5.75 25.73 13.19
CA ASP A 46 -4.95 26.73 12.47
C ASP A 46 -4.40 26.19 11.15
N ARG A 47 -4.38 27.07 10.14
CA ARG A 47 -3.78 26.82 8.83
C ARG A 47 -2.62 27.78 8.59
N ILE A 48 -1.41 27.23 8.58
CA ILE A 48 -0.17 27.97 8.31
C ILE A 48 0.17 27.83 6.82
N GLU A 49 -0.03 28.89 6.05
CA GLU A 49 0.22 28.96 4.61
C GLU A 49 1.61 29.55 4.32
N VAL A 50 2.48 28.76 3.71
CA VAL A 50 3.79 29.21 3.25
C VAL A 50 3.67 29.76 1.83
N ALA A 51 4.07 31.02 1.62
CA ALA A 51 4.07 31.64 0.31
C ALA A 51 5.01 30.92 -0.66
N ALA A 52 4.72 31.00 -1.96
CA ALA A 52 5.56 30.39 -2.99
C ALA A 52 7.01 30.89 -2.90
N GLY A 53 7.97 29.97 -3.03
CA GLY A 53 9.38 30.29 -2.91
C GLY A 53 10.25 29.07 -2.60
N THR A 54 11.56 29.31 -2.54
CA THR A 54 12.56 28.32 -2.15
C THR A 54 13.13 28.67 -0.79
N TYR A 55 13.05 27.73 0.14
CA TYR A 55 13.44 27.89 1.52
C TYR A 55 14.58 26.93 1.85
N THR A 56 15.74 27.47 2.22
CA THR A 56 16.92 26.67 2.55
C THR A 56 16.98 26.43 4.06
N ALA A 57 16.64 25.22 4.50
CA ALA A 57 16.68 24.80 5.89
C ALA A 57 18.03 24.16 6.24
N SER A 58 18.75 24.77 7.17
CA SER A 58 19.96 24.23 7.80
C SER A 58 19.69 23.56 9.14
N ALA A 59 18.46 23.71 9.67
CA ALA A 59 17.97 23.11 10.89
C ALA A 59 16.53 22.64 10.69
N ALA A 60 16.06 21.74 11.57
CA ALA A 60 14.73 21.17 11.47
C ALA A 60 13.62 22.24 11.61
N ILE A 61 12.62 22.19 10.73
CA ILE A 61 11.38 22.97 10.82
C ILE A 61 10.43 22.18 11.71
N ALA A 62 10.44 22.51 13.00
CA ALA A 62 9.84 21.66 14.01
C ALA A 62 8.35 21.96 14.21
N ILE A 63 7.51 20.95 14.02
CA ILE A 63 6.07 20.98 14.30
C ILE A 63 5.86 20.35 15.67
N LYS A 64 5.40 21.17 16.63
CA LYS A 64 5.36 20.81 18.07
C LYS A 64 3.97 20.93 18.70
N LYS A 65 2.96 21.29 17.92
CA LYS A 65 1.60 21.56 18.39
C LYS A 65 0.64 20.59 17.72
N SER A 66 -0.15 19.89 18.52
CA SER A 66 -1.19 18.99 18.04
C SER A 66 -2.47 19.75 17.74
N GLY A 67 -3.22 19.24 16.77
CA GLY A 67 -4.60 19.64 16.54
C GLY A 67 -5.56 18.84 17.43
N THR A 68 -6.77 18.67 16.92
CA THR A 68 -7.75 17.69 17.39
C THR A 68 -8.40 17.03 16.19
N SER A 69 -9.05 15.88 16.36
CA SER A 69 -9.69 15.19 15.24
C SER A 69 -10.79 16.01 14.54
N ALA A 70 -11.39 16.99 15.24
CA ALA A 70 -12.35 17.92 14.64
C ALA A 70 -11.70 19.18 14.04
N ALA A 71 -10.46 19.49 14.42
CA ALA A 71 -9.74 20.70 14.06
C ALA A 71 -8.23 20.41 13.98
N PRO A 72 -7.76 19.73 12.92
CA PRO A 72 -6.34 19.45 12.73
C PRO A 72 -5.56 20.74 12.46
N ILE A 73 -4.29 20.77 12.86
CA ILE A 73 -3.38 21.85 12.44
C ILE A 73 -2.89 21.54 11.03
N THR A 74 -3.03 22.49 10.10
CA THR A 74 -2.61 22.32 8.71
C THR A 74 -1.40 23.20 8.41
N VAL A 75 -0.26 22.58 8.12
CA VAL A 75 0.95 23.23 7.61
C VAL A 75 0.98 23.02 6.10
N THR A 76 0.93 24.08 5.31
CA THR A 76 0.66 23.93 3.89
C THR A 76 1.34 24.97 3.00
N ALA A 77 1.72 24.55 1.79
CA ALA A 77 2.06 25.47 0.71
C ALA A 77 0.82 26.26 0.27
N ALA A 78 0.94 27.58 0.11
CA ALA A 78 -0.14 28.43 -0.40
C ALA A 78 -0.58 28.01 -1.82
N THR A 79 0.33 27.45 -2.61
CA THR A 79 0.04 26.78 -3.88
C THR A 79 0.83 25.47 -3.92
N VAL A 80 0.12 24.35 -4.12
CA VAL A 80 0.72 23.00 -4.16
C VAL A 80 1.89 22.96 -5.15
N GLY A 81 3.04 22.47 -4.69
CA GLY A 81 4.27 22.33 -5.47
C GLY A 81 5.02 23.63 -5.75
N LYS A 82 4.61 24.78 -5.17
CA LYS A 82 5.29 26.07 -5.34
C LYS A 82 6.12 26.51 -4.13
N VAL A 83 6.20 25.66 -3.11
CA VAL A 83 7.07 25.87 -1.94
C VAL A 83 8.09 24.77 -1.88
N GLU A 84 9.34 25.10 -2.21
CA GLU A 84 10.46 24.17 -2.10
C GLU A 84 11.15 24.31 -0.75
N ILE A 85 11.28 23.20 -0.03
CA ILE A 85 12.15 23.09 1.15
C ILE A 85 13.41 22.33 0.72
N LYS A 86 14.56 23.00 0.76
CA LYS A 86 15.87 22.44 0.41
C LYS A 86 16.89 22.62 1.54
N GLY A 87 18.09 22.07 1.38
CA GLY A 87 19.18 22.21 2.34
C GLY A 87 19.50 20.89 3.04
N SER A 88 20.12 20.95 4.22
CA SER A 88 20.50 19.76 4.99
C SER A 88 19.35 19.22 5.84
N ALA A 89 18.32 20.02 6.12
CA ALA A 89 17.21 19.66 6.99
C ALA A 89 15.84 19.95 6.34
N GLY A 90 14.77 19.48 6.98
CA GLY A 90 13.39 19.67 6.55
C GLY A 90 12.43 19.72 7.72
N PHE A 91 11.16 19.36 7.49
CA PHE A 91 10.16 19.25 8.56
C PHE A 91 10.50 18.12 9.55
N SER A 92 10.22 18.35 10.83
CA SER A 92 10.23 17.32 11.85
C SER A 92 8.98 17.38 12.73
N PHE A 93 8.50 16.22 13.16
CA PHE A 93 7.38 16.10 14.07
C PHE A 93 7.91 15.86 15.50
N ALA A 94 7.37 16.58 16.48
CA ALA A 94 7.65 16.30 17.88
C ALA A 94 7.05 14.96 18.32
N ALA A 95 7.61 14.39 19.38
CA ALA A 95 7.03 13.25 20.08
C ALA A 95 5.60 13.58 20.57
N GLY A 96 4.70 12.61 20.51
CA GLY A 96 3.30 12.74 20.98
C GLY A 96 2.41 13.64 20.12
N LEU A 97 2.85 14.01 18.90
CA LEU A 97 2.09 14.89 18.02
C LEU A 97 0.86 14.18 17.44
N HIS A 98 -0.27 14.87 17.33
CA HIS A 98 -1.45 14.31 16.70
C HIS A 98 -2.33 15.33 15.97
N ASP A 99 -3.13 14.83 15.02
CA ASP A 99 -4.06 15.61 14.20
C ASP A 99 -3.36 16.76 13.47
N VAL A 100 -2.32 16.43 12.70
CA VAL A 100 -1.52 17.39 11.93
C VAL A 100 -1.47 16.99 10.46
N VAL A 101 -1.66 17.97 9.57
CA VAL A 101 -1.57 17.81 8.12
C VAL A 101 -0.34 18.55 7.58
N LEU A 102 0.54 17.86 6.88
CA LEU A 102 1.66 18.44 6.12
C LEU A 102 1.35 18.35 4.62
N GLN A 103 1.09 19.50 3.99
CA GLN A 103 0.46 19.54 2.68
C GLN A 103 1.16 20.41 1.62
N GLY A 104 1.37 19.86 0.42
CA GLY A 104 1.60 20.67 -0.78
C GLY A 104 3.05 21.08 -1.05
N PHE A 105 4.02 20.56 -0.31
CA PHE A 105 5.43 21.01 -0.40
C PHE A 105 6.22 20.23 -1.45
N THR A 106 7.27 20.85 -1.98
CA THR A 106 8.33 20.18 -2.72
C THR A 106 9.52 20.00 -1.78
N LEU A 107 9.78 18.76 -1.35
CA LEU A 107 10.84 18.42 -0.39
C LEU A 107 12.09 17.94 -1.13
N ARG A 108 13.18 18.72 -1.04
CA ARG A 108 14.46 18.57 -1.77
C ARG A 108 15.66 18.75 -0.84
N HIS A 109 15.64 18.06 0.30
CA HIS A 109 16.65 18.22 1.36
C HIS A 109 17.33 16.91 1.75
N GLY A 110 18.42 17.02 2.52
CA GLY A 110 19.21 15.88 2.99
C GLY A 110 18.64 15.12 4.19
N GLY A 111 17.80 15.75 5.01
CA GLY A 111 17.13 15.08 6.13
C GLY A 111 16.02 14.13 5.67
N GLY A 112 15.72 13.09 6.45
CA GLY A 112 14.50 12.29 6.28
C GLY A 112 13.27 12.94 6.94
N LEU A 113 12.07 12.49 6.60
CA LEU A 113 10.82 12.85 7.26
C LEU A 113 10.32 11.65 8.07
N SER A 114 10.40 11.73 9.41
CA SER A 114 10.04 10.62 10.29
C SER A 114 8.89 11.00 11.21
N VAL A 115 7.82 10.20 11.20
CA VAL A 115 6.74 10.27 12.19
C VAL A 115 7.18 9.49 13.44
N PRO A 116 7.26 10.12 14.62
CA PRO A 116 7.60 9.46 15.88
C PRO A 116 6.63 8.35 16.26
N GLY A 117 7.08 7.40 17.08
CA GLY A 117 6.29 6.22 17.45
C GLY A 117 5.09 6.50 18.35
N ASP A 118 5.12 7.63 19.06
CA ASP A 118 4.03 8.10 19.92
C ASP A 118 3.19 9.20 19.26
N ALA A 119 3.48 9.56 18.01
CA ALA A 119 2.63 10.43 17.21
C ALA A 119 1.54 9.61 16.49
N HIS A 120 0.39 10.20 16.23
CA HIS A 120 -0.71 9.49 15.54
C HIS A 120 -1.65 10.45 14.81
N HIS A 121 -2.48 9.95 13.88
CA HIS A 121 -3.43 10.80 13.14
C HIS A 121 -2.76 11.95 12.37
N LEU A 122 -1.54 11.69 11.86
CA LEU A 122 -0.84 12.61 10.97
C LEU A 122 -1.22 12.32 9.52
N ARG A 123 -1.31 13.37 8.72
CA ARG A 123 -1.52 13.26 7.27
C ARG A 123 -0.40 13.94 6.50
N ILE A 124 0.31 13.17 5.68
CA ILE A 124 1.35 13.67 4.77
C ILE A 124 0.76 13.61 3.37
N THR A 125 0.37 14.77 2.83
CA THR A 125 -0.43 14.81 1.60
C THR A 125 0.03 15.80 0.54
N ARG A 126 -0.15 15.47 -0.74
CA ARG A 126 0.12 16.38 -1.85
C ARG A 126 1.55 16.93 -1.92
N ASN A 127 2.53 16.18 -1.41
CA ASN A 127 3.93 16.59 -1.44
C ASN A 127 4.68 15.95 -2.63
N SER A 128 5.66 16.66 -3.18
CA SER A 128 6.69 16.05 -4.06
C SER A 128 7.94 15.80 -3.24
N VAL A 129 8.25 14.53 -2.99
CA VAL A 129 9.39 14.06 -2.19
C VAL A 129 10.52 13.57 -3.09
N GLN A 130 11.68 14.23 -3.00
CA GLN A 130 12.94 13.75 -3.55
C GLN A 130 14.07 14.18 -2.61
N LEU A 131 14.33 13.34 -1.60
CA LEU A 131 15.32 13.62 -0.56
C LEU A 131 16.68 13.03 -0.97
N THR A 132 17.74 13.37 -0.24
CA THR A 132 19.09 12.80 -0.49
C THR A 132 19.64 12.02 0.69
N GLY A 133 18.87 11.89 1.77
CA GLY A 133 19.24 11.09 2.95
C GLY A 133 19.24 9.58 2.65
N SER A 134 19.99 8.83 3.46
CA SER A 134 19.99 7.36 3.44
C SER A 134 18.74 6.77 4.10
N GLY A 135 18.51 5.47 3.93
CA GLY A 135 17.39 4.76 4.56
C GLY A 135 16.02 5.17 3.97
N GLY A 136 14.98 5.19 4.81
CA GLY A 136 13.64 5.60 4.39
C GLY A 136 13.52 7.12 4.23
N TRP A 137 13.12 7.61 3.05
CA TRP A 137 12.87 9.06 2.87
C TRP A 137 11.71 9.54 3.75
N VAL A 138 10.61 8.79 3.76
CA VAL A 138 9.54 8.96 4.73
C VAL A 138 9.46 7.69 5.59
N THR A 139 9.50 7.86 6.92
CA THR A 139 9.38 6.74 7.86
C THR A 139 8.18 6.98 8.79
N VAL A 140 7.30 5.99 8.89
CA VAL A 140 6.14 6.00 9.78
C VAL A 140 6.40 5.07 10.94
N ASN A 141 6.59 5.64 12.13
CA ASN A 141 6.64 4.87 13.36
C ASN A 141 5.33 4.96 14.15
N GLY A 142 4.54 6.00 13.95
CA GLY A 142 3.27 6.23 14.65
C GLY A 142 2.07 5.53 14.01
N ASP A 143 1.00 5.39 14.79
CA ASP A 143 -0.26 4.78 14.35
C ASP A 143 -1.16 5.77 13.58
N ASP A 144 -2.14 5.26 12.83
CA ASP A 144 -3.20 6.05 12.20
C ASP A 144 -2.69 7.16 11.27
N VAL A 145 -1.54 6.93 10.63
CA VAL A 145 -0.95 7.89 9.68
C VAL A 145 -1.52 7.68 8.28
N GLU A 146 -1.91 8.77 7.64
CA GLU A 146 -2.32 8.80 6.23
C GLU A 146 -1.19 9.39 5.37
N VAL A 147 -0.73 8.64 4.38
CA VAL A 147 0.25 9.08 3.37
C VAL A 147 -0.43 9.02 2.03
N ASP A 148 -0.84 10.18 1.50
CA ASP A 148 -1.68 10.22 0.32
C ASP A 148 -1.36 11.30 -0.70
N HIS A 149 -1.68 11.09 -1.98
CA HIS A 149 -1.48 12.09 -3.04
C HIS A 149 -0.04 12.63 -3.12
N ASN A 150 0.97 11.91 -2.65
CA ASN A 150 2.35 12.35 -2.77
C ASN A 150 2.99 11.82 -4.06
N THR A 151 4.05 12.47 -4.52
CA THR A 151 4.98 11.89 -5.49
C THR A 151 6.30 11.61 -4.80
N PHE A 152 6.76 10.36 -4.82
CA PHE A 152 8.12 9.96 -4.43
C PHE A 152 8.89 9.66 -5.70
N GLN A 153 10.02 10.34 -5.93
CA GLN A 153 10.65 10.26 -7.25
C GLN A 153 12.17 10.35 -7.29
N ASN A 154 12.73 9.73 -8.35
CA ASN A 154 14.12 9.88 -8.81
C ASN A 154 15.13 9.54 -7.71
N ARG A 155 14.98 8.36 -7.12
CA ARG A 155 16.00 7.79 -6.24
C ARG A 155 16.86 6.83 -7.04
N SER A 156 18.16 7.05 -6.99
CA SER A 156 19.18 6.19 -7.62
C SER A 156 20.16 5.58 -6.60
N THR A 157 19.85 5.70 -5.30
CA THR A 157 20.71 5.34 -4.17
C THR A 157 19.99 4.33 -3.26
N GLU A 158 20.75 3.55 -2.51
CA GLU A 158 20.20 2.59 -1.55
C GLU A 158 19.19 3.23 -0.58
N GLY A 159 18.07 2.54 -0.37
CA GLY A 159 17.03 2.77 0.64
C GLY A 159 15.63 2.95 0.04
N VAL A 160 14.61 3.03 0.89
CA VAL A 160 13.20 2.98 0.46
C VAL A 160 12.55 4.36 0.38
N PHE A 161 11.57 4.55 -0.53
CA PHE A 161 10.80 5.80 -0.53
C PHE A 161 9.97 5.94 0.76
N LEU A 162 9.22 4.89 1.10
CA LEU A 162 8.33 4.86 2.25
C LEU A 162 8.58 3.62 3.11
N GLN A 163 8.98 3.84 4.37
CA GLN A 163 9.12 2.81 5.38
C GLN A 163 7.98 2.90 6.39
N ILE A 164 7.24 1.81 6.58
CA ILE A 164 6.35 1.64 7.72
C ILE A 164 7.07 0.75 8.74
N SER A 165 7.33 1.26 9.93
CA SER A 165 8.24 0.63 10.89
C SER A 165 7.59 0.33 12.23
N GLY A 166 6.93 1.30 12.86
CA GLY A 166 6.53 1.20 14.29
C GLY A 166 7.68 1.43 15.29
N PRO A 167 7.36 1.71 16.57
CA PRO A 167 8.36 1.91 17.62
C PRO A 167 8.93 0.59 18.14
N GLY A 168 10.23 0.54 18.41
CA GLY A 168 10.87 -0.62 19.03
C GLY A 168 10.58 -1.93 18.27
N SER A 169 10.05 -2.92 18.99
CA SER A 169 9.63 -4.23 18.44
C SER A 169 8.20 -4.25 17.89
N GLU A 170 7.43 -3.17 18.03
CA GLU A 170 6.05 -3.08 17.52
C GLU A 170 6.02 -2.53 16.09
N ILE A 171 4.88 -2.71 15.41
CA ILE A 171 4.62 -2.19 14.07
C ILE A 171 3.62 -1.03 14.15
N ALA A 172 3.80 -0.01 13.32
CA ALA A 172 2.82 1.06 13.17
C ALA A 172 1.50 0.48 12.65
N GLN A 173 0.40 0.85 13.28
CA GLN A 173 -0.91 0.29 12.98
C GLN A 173 -1.77 1.22 12.12
N ARG A 174 -2.66 0.64 11.31
CA ARG A 174 -3.72 1.34 10.56
C ARG A 174 -3.19 2.47 9.66
N THR A 175 -1.97 2.34 9.16
CA THR A 175 -1.44 3.29 8.18
C THR A 175 -2.22 3.17 6.88
N ARG A 176 -2.67 4.29 6.34
CA ARG A 176 -3.35 4.38 5.03
C ARG A 176 -2.41 4.98 4.01
N ILE A 177 -2.13 4.24 2.94
CA ILE A 177 -1.19 4.65 1.89
C ILE A 177 -1.94 4.63 0.57
N HIS A 178 -2.34 5.80 0.06
CA HIS A 178 -3.17 5.82 -1.14
C HIS A 178 -2.99 6.99 -2.09
N HIS A 179 -3.27 6.76 -3.37
CA HIS A 179 -3.18 7.79 -4.41
C HIS A 179 -1.79 8.42 -4.53
N ASN A 180 -0.73 7.72 -4.09
CA ASN A 180 0.65 8.18 -4.27
C ASN A 180 1.20 7.73 -5.63
N TYR A 181 2.13 8.53 -6.15
CA TYR A 181 2.92 8.19 -7.33
C TYR A 181 4.36 7.88 -6.92
N PHE A 182 4.78 6.63 -7.10
CA PHE A 182 6.17 6.19 -6.89
C PHE A 182 6.84 6.06 -8.26
N TYR A 183 7.79 6.94 -8.54
CA TYR A 183 8.35 7.09 -9.89
C TYR A 183 9.87 7.00 -9.92
N ASN A 184 10.40 6.25 -10.88
CA ASN A 184 11.82 6.25 -11.21
C ASN A 184 12.70 5.98 -9.98
N HIS A 185 12.49 4.82 -9.38
CA HIS A 185 13.40 4.26 -8.39
C HIS A 185 14.35 3.32 -9.14
N SER A 186 15.64 3.57 -9.05
CA SER A 186 16.68 2.67 -9.56
C SER A 186 17.74 2.47 -8.50
N PHE A 187 18.32 1.28 -8.46
CA PHE A 187 19.41 0.96 -7.58
C PHE A 187 20.06 -0.30 -8.14
N THR A 188 21.39 -0.27 -8.28
CA THR A 188 22.14 -1.37 -8.92
C THR A 188 22.73 -2.34 -7.91
N GLY A 189 22.50 -2.13 -6.62
CA GLY A 189 22.89 -3.07 -5.57
C GLY A 189 21.86 -4.19 -5.39
N ASP A 190 22.19 -5.15 -4.54
CA ASP A 190 21.43 -6.39 -4.44
C ASP A 190 20.13 -6.29 -3.62
N ASN A 191 20.05 -5.37 -2.65
CA ASN A 191 18.92 -5.26 -1.72
C ASN A 191 18.76 -3.82 -1.20
N GLY A 192 17.52 -3.41 -0.94
CA GLY A 192 17.22 -2.17 -0.24
C GLY A 192 16.75 -1.02 -1.12
N GLY A 193 16.29 -1.31 -2.35
CA GLY A 193 15.71 -0.32 -3.27
C GLY A 193 14.19 -0.39 -3.35
N GLU A 194 13.50 -0.87 -2.32
CA GLU A 194 12.04 -1.04 -2.35
C GLU A 194 11.32 0.31 -2.44
N SER A 195 10.21 0.43 -3.18
CA SER A 195 9.42 1.68 -3.14
C SER A 195 8.69 1.81 -1.81
N ILE A 196 8.00 0.76 -1.38
CA ILE A 196 7.40 0.65 -0.06
C ILE A 196 8.00 -0.55 0.66
N ARG A 197 8.43 -0.35 1.91
CA ARG A 197 8.68 -1.44 2.86
C ARG A 197 7.74 -1.34 4.05
N LEU A 198 6.84 -2.31 4.17
CA LEU A 198 5.80 -2.40 5.19
C LEU A 198 6.21 -3.40 6.29
N GLY A 199 7.02 -2.91 7.23
CA GLY A 199 7.58 -3.68 8.33
C GLY A 199 9.04 -4.11 8.12
N TYR A 200 9.42 -5.16 8.85
CA TYR A 200 10.74 -5.78 8.85
C TYR A 200 10.58 -7.27 9.20
N SER A 201 11.57 -8.09 8.84
CA SER A 201 11.61 -9.53 9.17
C SER A 201 11.33 -9.80 10.66
N HIS A 202 12.00 -9.08 11.56
CA HIS A 202 11.81 -9.23 13.01
C HIS A 202 10.46 -8.72 13.56
N LYS A 203 9.59 -8.18 12.68
CA LYS A 203 8.24 -7.71 12.99
C LYS A 203 7.17 -8.50 12.23
N GLN A 204 7.55 -9.59 11.56
CA GLN A 204 6.68 -10.32 10.63
C GLN A 204 5.37 -10.81 11.25
N SER A 205 5.39 -11.23 12.51
CA SER A 205 4.22 -11.72 13.24
C SER A 205 3.27 -10.62 13.72
N LYS A 206 3.65 -9.34 13.58
CA LYS A 206 2.85 -8.21 14.05
C LYS A 206 1.82 -7.80 13.01
N SER A 207 0.57 -7.64 13.47
CA SER A 207 -0.53 -7.14 12.66
C SER A 207 -0.43 -5.63 12.50
N ALA A 208 -0.10 -5.15 11.30
CA ALA A 208 -0.06 -3.72 11.03
C ALA A 208 -1.45 -3.18 10.66
N ASN A 209 -2.34 -4.02 10.12
CA ASN A 209 -3.66 -3.59 9.64
C ASN A 209 -3.56 -2.39 8.67
N ALA A 210 -2.47 -2.32 7.92
CA ALA A 210 -2.22 -1.22 6.98
C ALA A 210 -2.97 -1.47 5.67
N VAL A 211 -3.33 -0.37 4.99
CA VAL A 211 -4.00 -0.41 3.69
C VAL A 211 -3.14 0.33 2.67
N VAL A 212 -2.68 -0.39 1.65
CA VAL A 212 -1.94 0.14 0.49
C VAL A 212 -2.88 0.06 -0.71
N GLU A 213 -3.46 1.20 -1.11
CA GLU A 213 -4.49 1.21 -2.15
C GLU A 213 -4.40 2.36 -3.15
N HIS A 214 -4.80 2.13 -4.40
CA HIS A 214 -4.84 3.16 -5.44
C HIS A 214 -3.51 3.91 -5.66
N ASN A 215 -2.36 3.26 -5.47
CA ASN A 215 -1.06 3.85 -5.77
C ASN A 215 -0.57 3.45 -7.16
N LEU A 216 0.18 4.33 -7.81
CA LEU A 216 0.84 4.07 -9.09
C LEU A 216 2.35 3.92 -8.88
N PHE A 217 2.91 2.82 -9.38
CA PHE A 217 4.34 2.54 -9.44
C PHE A 217 4.77 2.47 -10.90
N GLU A 218 5.72 3.33 -11.27
CA GLU A 218 6.23 3.39 -12.64
C GLU A 218 7.75 3.56 -12.62
N LYS A 219 8.47 2.69 -13.34
CA LYS A 219 9.93 2.59 -13.24
C LYS A 219 10.40 2.40 -11.79
N ALA A 220 9.68 1.58 -11.02
CA ALA A 220 10.04 1.17 -9.67
C ALA A 220 11.00 -0.03 -9.74
N ASN A 221 12.23 0.24 -10.18
CA ASN A 221 13.26 -0.73 -10.54
C ASN A 221 14.45 -0.73 -9.57
N GLY A 222 14.26 -0.20 -8.36
CA GLY A 222 15.31 -0.18 -7.34
C GLY A 222 15.56 -1.56 -6.73
N ASP A 223 14.54 -2.42 -6.75
CA ASP A 223 14.55 -3.72 -6.12
C ASP A 223 13.52 -4.61 -6.82
N PRO A 224 13.71 -5.95 -6.83
CA PRO A 224 12.65 -6.88 -7.21
C PRO A 224 11.34 -6.71 -6.41
N GLU A 225 11.37 -6.02 -5.26
CA GLU A 225 10.21 -5.72 -4.43
C GLU A 225 9.77 -4.25 -4.57
N ALA A 226 8.81 -3.95 -5.45
CA ALA A 226 8.21 -2.60 -5.50
C ALA A 226 7.43 -2.31 -4.20
N ILE A 227 6.61 -3.27 -3.77
CA ILE A 227 5.95 -3.28 -2.47
C ILE A 227 6.44 -4.51 -1.72
N SER A 228 7.21 -4.30 -0.65
CA SER A 228 7.72 -5.36 0.22
C SER A 228 6.92 -5.38 1.53
N VAL A 229 6.04 -6.37 1.68
CA VAL A 229 5.24 -6.58 2.90
C VAL A 229 6.00 -7.51 3.84
N LYS A 230 6.34 -7.00 5.02
CA LYS A 230 7.12 -7.68 6.06
C LYS A 230 6.41 -7.59 7.41
N SER A 231 5.09 -7.80 7.39
CA SER A 231 4.16 -7.76 8.54
C SER A 231 2.86 -8.48 8.16
N SER A 232 1.95 -8.62 9.13
CA SER A 232 0.71 -9.40 8.98
C SER A 232 -0.56 -8.54 8.88
N ASP A 233 -1.64 -9.16 8.41
CA ASP A 233 -3.01 -8.63 8.42
C ASP A 233 -3.18 -7.31 7.62
N ASN A 234 -2.41 -7.15 6.54
CA ASN A 234 -2.47 -5.98 5.67
C ASN A 234 -3.40 -6.17 4.47
N VAL A 235 -3.82 -5.06 3.88
CA VAL A 235 -4.55 -5.03 2.60
C VAL A 235 -3.73 -4.29 1.55
N VAL A 236 -3.41 -4.95 0.44
CA VAL A 236 -2.76 -4.36 -0.74
C VAL A 236 -3.70 -4.49 -1.92
N ARG A 237 -4.39 -3.41 -2.28
CA ARG A 237 -5.46 -3.49 -3.28
C ARG A 237 -5.48 -2.37 -4.28
N TYR A 238 -6.00 -2.63 -5.48
CA TYR A 238 -6.29 -1.57 -6.45
C TYR A 238 -5.10 -0.70 -6.89
N ASN A 239 -3.87 -1.15 -6.66
CA ASN A 239 -2.66 -0.46 -7.12
C ASN A 239 -2.41 -0.76 -8.60
N THR A 240 -1.64 0.09 -9.26
CA THR A 240 -1.10 -0.17 -10.60
C THR A 240 0.42 -0.19 -10.56
N ILE A 241 1.02 -1.28 -11.06
CA ILE A 241 2.46 -1.35 -11.33
C ILE A 241 2.63 -1.52 -12.83
N ARG A 242 3.40 -0.62 -13.46
CA ARG A 242 3.70 -0.66 -14.89
C ARG A 242 5.12 -0.20 -15.16
N ASP A 243 5.68 -0.60 -16.30
CA ASP A 243 7.05 -0.27 -16.69
C ASP A 243 8.07 -0.47 -15.56
N SER A 244 7.86 -1.51 -14.75
CA SER A 244 8.60 -1.78 -13.52
C SER A 244 8.97 -3.25 -13.41
N SER A 245 10.20 -3.53 -12.98
CA SER A 245 10.67 -4.88 -12.67
C SER A 245 10.26 -5.35 -11.27
N GLY A 246 9.91 -4.43 -10.38
CA GLY A 246 9.53 -4.73 -9.00
C GLY A 246 8.11 -5.29 -8.88
N TYR A 247 7.93 -6.24 -7.96
CA TYR A 247 6.70 -7.01 -7.70
C TYR A 247 5.95 -6.48 -6.47
N ILE A 248 4.71 -6.93 -6.29
CA ILE A 248 4.12 -7.03 -4.95
C ILE A 248 4.69 -8.28 -4.30
N VAL A 249 5.42 -8.13 -3.20
CA VAL A 249 6.04 -9.26 -2.50
C VAL A 249 5.53 -9.33 -1.07
N LEU A 250 4.80 -10.39 -0.75
CA LEU A 250 4.50 -10.81 0.62
C LEU A 250 5.74 -11.54 1.14
N ARG A 251 6.72 -10.73 1.55
CA ARG A 251 8.08 -11.18 1.83
C ARG A 251 8.21 -11.85 3.20
N HIS A 252 7.47 -11.34 4.18
CA HIS A 252 7.34 -11.93 5.52
C HIS A 252 5.94 -11.61 6.11
N GLY A 253 5.52 -12.41 7.09
CA GLY A 253 4.25 -12.27 7.79
C GLY A 253 3.13 -13.08 7.15
N SER A 254 1.93 -12.98 7.71
CA SER A 254 0.80 -13.87 7.40
C SER A 254 -0.51 -13.09 7.26
N ARG A 255 -1.56 -13.72 6.70
CA ARG A 255 -2.94 -13.19 6.65
C ARG A 255 -3.13 -11.87 5.91
N ASN A 256 -2.21 -11.53 5.00
CA ASN A 256 -2.37 -10.40 4.09
C ASN A 256 -3.38 -10.69 2.97
N LEU A 257 -4.11 -9.67 2.55
CA LEU A 257 -5.01 -9.66 1.39
C LEU A 257 -4.38 -8.86 0.24
N VAL A 258 -4.26 -9.48 -0.93
CA VAL A 258 -3.82 -8.84 -2.18
C VAL A 258 -4.96 -8.92 -3.19
N ASP A 259 -5.63 -7.79 -3.45
CA ASP A 259 -6.93 -7.77 -4.12
C ASP A 259 -7.03 -6.74 -5.26
N GLY A 260 -7.45 -7.15 -6.45
CA GLY A 260 -7.82 -6.21 -7.52
C GLY A 260 -6.67 -5.32 -8.04
N ASN A 261 -5.41 -5.72 -7.89
CA ASN A 261 -4.27 -4.97 -8.42
C ASN A 261 -4.12 -5.19 -9.93
N VAL A 262 -3.63 -4.15 -10.63
CA VAL A 262 -3.33 -4.20 -12.07
C VAL A 262 -1.82 -4.13 -12.27
N LEU A 263 -1.21 -5.24 -12.68
CA LEU A 263 0.24 -5.38 -12.81
C LEU A 263 0.60 -5.65 -14.28
N LEU A 264 1.36 -4.76 -14.90
CA LEU A 264 1.74 -4.81 -16.30
C LEU A 264 3.26 -4.94 -16.42
N GLY A 265 3.74 -6.12 -16.83
CA GLY A 265 5.18 -6.44 -16.86
C GLY A 265 5.80 -6.68 -15.48
N SER A 266 4.97 -6.96 -14.47
CA SER A 266 5.34 -7.22 -13.07
C SER A 266 4.54 -8.45 -12.56
N GLY A 267 4.60 -8.78 -11.28
CA GLY A 267 3.87 -9.90 -10.72
C GLY A 267 3.68 -9.84 -9.21
N ILE A 268 3.19 -10.95 -8.67
CA ILE A 268 2.97 -11.16 -7.24
C ILE A 268 3.82 -12.33 -6.79
N ARG A 269 4.61 -12.14 -5.72
CA ARG A 269 5.36 -13.20 -5.04
C ARG A 269 4.92 -13.27 -3.59
N PHE A 270 4.83 -14.47 -3.03
CA PHE A 270 4.41 -14.61 -1.64
C PHE A 270 5.12 -15.74 -0.90
N HIS A 271 5.41 -15.47 0.36
CA HIS A 271 5.89 -16.37 1.40
C HIS A 271 4.91 -16.30 2.58
N GLY A 272 5.05 -17.17 3.58
CA GLY A 272 4.22 -17.13 4.78
C GLY A 272 2.78 -17.56 4.56
N ASP A 273 1.95 -17.32 5.56
CA ASP A 273 0.75 -18.13 5.79
C ASP A 273 -0.56 -17.41 5.53
N ASP A 274 -1.60 -18.18 5.19
CA ASP A 274 -3.01 -17.77 5.25
C ASP A 274 -3.33 -16.50 4.43
N HIS A 275 -2.52 -16.21 3.41
CA HIS A 275 -2.74 -15.10 2.50
C HIS A 275 -3.94 -15.36 1.57
N ARG A 276 -4.57 -14.28 1.14
CA ARG A 276 -5.58 -14.29 0.08
C ARG A 276 -5.12 -13.40 -1.05
N ILE A 277 -4.94 -13.98 -2.23
CA ILE A 277 -4.49 -13.28 -3.44
C ILE A 277 -5.58 -13.45 -4.48
N VAL A 278 -6.42 -12.43 -4.62
CA VAL A 278 -7.69 -12.53 -5.36
C VAL A 278 -7.93 -11.37 -6.32
N ASN A 279 -8.71 -11.60 -7.39
CA ASN A 279 -9.12 -10.59 -8.36
C ASN A 279 -7.97 -9.80 -9.03
N ASN A 280 -6.71 -10.25 -8.95
CA ASN A 280 -5.61 -9.48 -9.54
C ASN A 280 -5.56 -9.71 -11.05
N TYR A 281 -5.32 -8.63 -11.80
CA TYR A 281 -5.01 -8.66 -13.21
C TYR A 281 -3.51 -8.50 -13.40
N VAL A 282 -2.84 -9.56 -13.87
CA VAL A 282 -1.41 -9.55 -14.14
C VAL A 282 -1.19 -9.90 -15.61
N ALA A 283 -0.58 -9.00 -16.37
CA ALA A 283 -0.41 -9.17 -17.81
C ALA A 283 0.93 -8.65 -18.31
N ASN A 284 1.23 -8.94 -19.57
CA ASN A 284 2.46 -8.54 -20.27
C ASN A 284 3.73 -9.03 -19.56
N THR A 285 3.64 -10.17 -18.87
CA THR A 285 4.79 -10.77 -18.20
C THR A 285 5.54 -11.70 -19.14
N GLY A 286 6.88 -11.68 -19.09
CA GLY A 286 7.70 -12.72 -19.70
C GLY A 286 7.39 -14.06 -19.03
N ASP A 287 7.97 -14.25 -17.85
CA ASP A 287 7.67 -15.32 -16.92
C ASP A 287 7.16 -14.73 -15.60
N ARG A 288 6.64 -15.60 -14.71
CA ARG A 288 6.47 -15.35 -13.27
C ARG A 288 5.46 -14.25 -12.92
N ALA A 289 4.29 -14.23 -13.58
CA ALA A 289 3.17 -13.36 -13.19
C ALA A 289 2.74 -13.58 -11.74
N LEU A 290 2.79 -14.85 -11.29
CA LEU A 290 2.54 -15.25 -9.92
C LEU A 290 3.62 -16.24 -9.48
N VAL A 291 4.21 -16.01 -8.32
CA VAL A 291 5.26 -16.85 -7.75
C VAL A 291 4.83 -17.38 -6.40
N PHE A 292 4.64 -18.69 -6.32
CA PHE A 292 4.61 -19.39 -5.04
C PHE A 292 6.02 -19.38 -4.47
N GLY A 293 6.23 -18.64 -3.41
CA GLY A 293 7.51 -18.68 -2.71
C GLY A 293 7.84 -20.11 -2.28
N THR A 294 9.13 -20.37 -2.14
CA THR A 294 9.63 -21.53 -1.43
C THR A 294 10.45 -21.02 -0.25
N GLY A 295 10.27 -21.64 0.90
CA GLY A 295 10.95 -21.24 2.11
C GLY A 295 12.38 -21.75 2.19
N SER A 296 13.19 -21.03 2.95
CA SER A 296 14.33 -21.60 3.66
C SER A 296 13.89 -22.28 4.96
N GLU A 297 12.65 -22.05 5.39
CA GLU A 297 12.08 -22.51 6.66
C GLU A 297 10.61 -22.95 6.45
N ALA A 298 10.13 -23.82 7.34
CA ALA A 298 8.74 -24.27 7.36
C ALA A 298 7.82 -23.36 8.20
N ASP A 299 8.39 -22.71 9.21
CA ASP A 299 7.72 -21.86 10.19
C ASP A 299 8.80 -20.97 10.83
N SER A 300 8.85 -19.71 10.43
CA SER A 300 9.88 -18.76 10.80
C SER A 300 9.53 -18.19 12.16
N GLY A 301 10.43 -18.41 13.12
CA GLY A 301 10.35 -17.71 14.39
C GLY A 301 10.34 -16.17 14.20
N PRO A 302 9.87 -15.40 15.20
CA PRO A 302 9.68 -13.95 15.05
C PRO A 302 10.96 -13.16 14.77
N THR A 303 12.13 -13.76 14.94
CA THR A 303 13.45 -13.14 14.68
C THR A 303 14.14 -13.67 13.43
N SER A 304 13.52 -14.62 12.72
CA SER A 304 14.12 -15.18 11.50
C SER A 304 14.19 -14.13 10.40
N THR A 305 15.22 -14.25 9.57
CA THR A 305 15.37 -13.49 8.32
C THR A 305 15.15 -14.37 7.09
N GLY A 306 14.95 -15.67 7.31
CA GLY A 306 14.60 -16.65 6.30
C GLY A 306 13.23 -16.40 5.70
N HIS A 307 12.94 -17.12 4.63
CA HIS A 307 11.62 -17.14 4.02
C HIS A 307 10.85 -18.33 4.54
N ASP A 308 9.61 -18.11 4.95
CA ASP A 308 8.66 -19.20 5.12
C ASP A 308 8.18 -19.72 3.78
N ARG A 309 7.98 -21.03 3.73
CA ARG A 309 7.14 -21.58 2.66
C ARG A 309 5.72 -21.03 2.80
N PRO A 310 4.95 -20.97 1.71
CA PRO A 310 3.54 -20.67 1.80
C PRO A 310 2.75 -21.83 2.42
N ASP A 311 2.06 -21.59 3.54
CA ASP A 311 1.08 -22.51 4.12
C ASP A 311 -0.34 -21.95 4.05
N ARG A 312 -1.29 -22.73 3.52
CA ARG A 312 -2.74 -22.39 3.46
C ARG A 312 -3.07 -21.08 2.71
N VAL A 313 -2.20 -20.68 1.79
CA VAL A 313 -2.46 -19.51 0.93
C VAL A 313 -3.51 -19.85 -0.12
N VAL A 314 -4.48 -18.94 -0.30
CA VAL A 314 -5.47 -19.03 -1.37
C VAL A 314 -5.14 -18.04 -2.48
N VAL A 315 -4.95 -18.56 -3.68
CA VAL A 315 -4.84 -17.78 -4.91
C VAL A 315 -6.05 -18.07 -5.79
N ALA A 316 -6.99 -17.12 -5.88
CA ALA A 316 -8.24 -17.37 -6.59
C ALA A 316 -8.77 -16.18 -7.39
N PHE A 317 -9.50 -16.45 -8.48
CA PHE A 317 -10.13 -15.40 -9.29
C PHE A 317 -9.14 -14.37 -9.86
N ASN A 318 -7.90 -14.76 -10.16
CA ASN A 318 -6.95 -13.88 -10.83
C ASN A 318 -6.96 -14.12 -12.34
N THR A 319 -6.66 -13.07 -13.11
CA THR A 319 -6.40 -13.17 -14.56
C THR A 319 -4.90 -12.95 -14.78
N LEU A 320 -4.20 -14.02 -15.17
CA LEU A 320 -2.74 -14.07 -15.31
C LEU A 320 -2.38 -14.35 -16.76
N ILE A 321 -1.68 -13.41 -17.41
CA ILE A 321 -1.37 -13.44 -18.84
C ILE A 321 0.13 -13.22 -19.07
N GLY A 322 0.82 -14.22 -19.63
CA GLY A 322 2.26 -14.14 -19.89
C GLY A 322 2.74 -14.94 -21.08
N THR A 323 4.02 -14.82 -21.43
CA THR A 323 4.61 -15.51 -22.60
C THR A 323 5.39 -16.77 -22.27
N GLY A 324 5.74 -17.01 -21.00
CA GLY A 324 6.39 -18.21 -20.50
C GLY A 324 5.71 -18.77 -19.25
N GLN A 325 6.45 -19.21 -18.23
CA GLN A 325 5.88 -19.84 -17.03
C GLN A 325 5.09 -18.79 -16.21
N VAL A 326 3.77 -18.72 -16.41
CA VAL A 326 2.91 -17.67 -15.84
C VAL A 326 2.78 -17.82 -14.32
N VAL A 327 2.51 -19.04 -13.85
CA VAL A 327 2.55 -19.39 -12.43
C VAL A 327 3.79 -20.24 -12.21
N ASP A 328 4.66 -19.80 -11.31
CA ASP A 328 5.96 -20.43 -11.06
C ASP A 328 6.22 -20.53 -9.54
N ASN A 329 7.36 -21.09 -9.16
CA ASN A 329 7.85 -21.10 -7.79
C ASN A 329 9.32 -20.66 -7.66
N ASP A 330 9.76 -20.37 -6.43
CA ASP A 330 11.18 -20.14 -6.10
C ASP A 330 11.96 -21.45 -5.93
N GLY A 331 13.30 -21.38 -5.83
CA GLY A 331 14.20 -22.55 -5.82
C GLY A 331 14.58 -23.15 -4.44
N GLY A 332 13.69 -23.15 -3.47
CA GLY A 332 13.96 -23.52 -2.05
C GLY A 332 13.53 -24.94 -1.65
N ALA A 333 13.99 -25.36 -0.46
CA ALA A 333 13.76 -26.72 0.05
C ALA A 333 12.38 -26.90 0.73
N PHE A 334 11.78 -25.81 1.21
CA PHE A 334 10.47 -25.85 1.85
C PHE A 334 9.41 -25.42 0.84
N LEU A 335 8.67 -26.41 0.35
CA LEU A 335 7.72 -26.26 -0.74
C LEU A 335 6.32 -25.87 -0.24
N PRO A 336 5.51 -25.14 -1.03
CA PRO A 336 4.14 -24.76 -0.67
C PRO A 336 3.31 -25.92 -0.13
N LYS A 337 2.55 -25.67 0.93
CA LYS A 337 1.72 -26.70 1.58
C LYS A 337 0.31 -26.19 1.87
N ASP A 338 -0.66 -27.08 1.64
CA ASP A 338 -2.09 -26.84 1.84
C ASP A 338 -2.62 -25.58 1.13
N CYS A 339 -1.94 -25.14 0.06
CA CYS A 339 -2.33 -23.97 -0.70
C CYS A 339 -3.41 -24.31 -1.73
N VAL A 340 -4.08 -23.28 -2.23
CA VAL A 340 -5.16 -23.40 -3.22
C VAL A 340 -4.86 -22.50 -4.41
N LEU A 341 -4.96 -23.05 -5.62
CA LEU A 341 -4.99 -22.30 -6.88
C LEU A 341 -6.34 -22.56 -7.55
N ALA A 342 -7.26 -21.60 -7.46
CA ALA A 342 -8.66 -21.82 -7.82
C ALA A 342 -9.28 -20.75 -8.70
N ASN A 343 -10.10 -21.14 -9.68
CA ASN A 343 -10.90 -20.21 -10.48
C ASN A 343 -10.08 -19.06 -11.10
N ASN A 344 -8.81 -19.31 -11.45
CA ASN A 344 -7.97 -18.35 -12.15
C ASN A 344 -8.08 -18.55 -13.67
N ILE A 345 -7.97 -17.47 -14.43
CA ILE A 345 -7.64 -17.54 -15.86
C ILE A 345 -6.12 -17.45 -15.98
N ILE A 346 -5.49 -18.49 -16.52
CA ILE A 346 -4.06 -18.56 -16.78
C ILE A 346 -3.87 -18.73 -18.28
N ARG A 347 -3.45 -17.66 -18.96
CA ARG A 347 -3.30 -17.63 -20.42
C ARG A 347 -1.86 -17.32 -20.80
N GLY A 348 -1.33 -18.04 -21.77
CA GLY A 348 -0.02 -17.68 -22.28
C GLY A 348 0.45 -18.51 -23.46
N THR A 349 1.71 -18.32 -23.84
CA THR A 349 2.33 -18.94 -25.01
C THR A 349 3.63 -19.68 -24.67
N ALA A 350 3.74 -20.16 -23.42
CA ALA A 350 4.94 -20.84 -22.94
C ALA A 350 5.32 -22.02 -23.84
N GLN A 351 6.61 -22.19 -24.12
CA GLN A 351 7.09 -23.35 -24.88
C GLN A 351 6.98 -24.66 -24.08
N THR A 352 6.97 -24.58 -22.75
CA THR A 352 6.92 -25.73 -21.84
C THR A 352 5.55 -25.86 -21.19
N ARG A 353 5.32 -25.15 -20.08
CA ARG A 353 4.10 -25.19 -19.27
C ARG A 353 3.77 -23.81 -18.71
N LEU A 354 2.49 -23.55 -18.48
CA LEU A 354 2.02 -22.28 -17.91
C LEU A 354 2.05 -22.26 -16.38
N VAL A 355 1.86 -23.42 -15.75
CA VAL A 355 1.96 -23.58 -14.30
C VAL A 355 3.10 -24.54 -14.02
N ASP A 356 4.11 -24.06 -13.30
CA ASP A 356 5.24 -24.84 -12.83
C ASP A 356 5.33 -24.71 -11.32
N ILE A 357 4.90 -25.74 -10.60
CA ILE A 357 4.99 -25.79 -9.15
C ILE A 357 5.81 -27.02 -8.79
N ALA A 358 6.85 -26.82 -7.99
CA ALA A 358 7.80 -27.85 -7.59
C ALA A 358 7.11 -29.13 -7.08
N ALA A 359 7.60 -30.28 -7.56
CA ALA A 359 7.14 -31.59 -7.13
C ALA A 359 7.32 -31.76 -5.61
N GLY A 360 6.28 -32.25 -4.94
CA GLY A 360 6.23 -32.35 -3.47
C GLY A 360 5.47 -31.21 -2.80
N SER A 361 5.13 -30.14 -3.53
CA SER A 361 4.18 -29.13 -3.05
C SER A 361 2.78 -29.72 -2.89
N THR A 362 2.07 -29.33 -1.84
CA THR A 362 0.66 -29.68 -1.63
C THR A 362 -0.19 -28.49 -2.03
N VAL A 363 -0.62 -28.47 -3.30
CA VAL A 363 -1.51 -27.43 -3.84
C VAL A 363 -2.76 -28.09 -4.41
N ARG A 364 -3.92 -27.59 -3.99
CA ARG A 364 -5.21 -27.99 -4.51
C ARG A 364 -5.58 -27.10 -5.69
N TYR A 365 -5.85 -27.73 -6.84
CA TYR A 365 -6.28 -27.05 -8.06
C TYR A 365 -7.79 -27.24 -8.25
N GLU A 366 -8.53 -26.18 -8.54
CA GLU A 366 -9.95 -26.28 -8.89
C GLU A 366 -10.45 -25.15 -9.81
N GLY A 367 -11.37 -25.45 -10.72
CA GLY A 367 -12.07 -24.44 -11.52
C GLY A 367 -11.23 -23.52 -12.42
N ASN A 368 -9.92 -23.73 -12.53
CA ASN A 368 -9.06 -22.86 -13.32
C ASN A 368 -9.35 -23.02 -14.82
N ILE A 369 -9.14 -21.96 -15.60
CA ILE A 369 -9.00 -22.03 -17.06
C ILE A 369 -7.53 -21.87 -17.40
N VAL A 370 -6.98 -22.79 -18.18
CA VAL A 370 -5.58 -22.73 -18.63
C VAL A 370 -5.51 -22.84 -20.16
N TRP A 371 -5.02 -21.81 -20.83
CA TRP A 371 -5.10 -21.71 -22.30
C TRP A 371 -3.83 -21.19 -22.97
N GLY A 372 -3.57 -21.72 -24.18
CA GLY A 372 -2.51 -21.25 -25.09
C GLY A 372 -1.17 -22.00 -24.98
N ALA A 373 -0.99 -22.82 -23.94
CA ALA A 373 0.13 -23.75 -23.81
C ALA A 373 -0.22 -24.89 -22.82
N THR A 374 0.69 -25.84 -22.62
CA THR A 374 0.51 -26.95 -21.67
C THR A 374 0.22 -26.42 -20.27
N ALA A 375 -0.77 -26.98 -19.58
CA ALA A 375 -1.15 -26.46 -18.28
C ALA A 375 -0.06 -26.65 -17.20
N GLY A 376 0.56 -27.82 -17.14
CA GLY A 376 1.58 -28.14 -16.13
C GLY A 376 1.03 -28.59 -14.76
N ILE A 377 -0.29 -28.71 -14.64
CA ILE A 377 -1.00 -29.25 -13.46
C ILE A 377 -1.80 -30.50 -13.81
N PRO A 378 -1.99 -31.43 -12.86
CA PRO A 378 -2.59 -32.74 -13.14
C PRO A 378 -4.11 -32.72 -13.32
N ASN A 379 -4.82 -31.81 -12.65
CA ASN A 379 -6.28 -31.71 -12.64
C ASN A 379 -6.73 -30.31 -12.15
N GLY A 380 -8.03 -30.10 -11.97
CA GLY A 380 -8.56 -28.86 -11.42
C GLY A 380 -8.55 -27.68 -12.39
N TYR A 381 -8.50 -27.98 -13.69
CA TYR A 381 -8.56 -26.98 -14.76
C TYR A 381 -9.34 -27.47 -15.97
N ARG A 382 -9.78 -26.51 -16.79
CA ARG A 382 -10.27 -26.72 -18.15
C ARG A 382 -9.30 -26.09 -19.13
N SER A 383 -8.91 -26.84 -20.16
CA SER A 383 -8.13 -26.28 -21.28
C SER A 383 -9.08 -25.80 -22.37
N VAL A 384 -9.52 -24.56 -22.26
CA VAL A 384 -10.47 -23.92 -23.17
C VAL A 384 -10.11 -22.45 -23.34
N ASP A 385 -10.32 -21.90 -24.53
CA ASP A 385 -10.11 -20.46 -24.75
C ASP A 385 -11.03 -19.65 -23.85
N PRO A 386 -10.50 -18.81 -22.93
CA PRO A 386 -11.33 -17.94 -22.09
C PRO A 386 -12.06 -16.84 -22.87
N LYS A 387 -11.79 -16.67 -24.16
CA LYS A 387 -12.37 -15.63 -25.03
C LYS A 387 -12.28 -14.25 -24.41
N LEU A 388 -11.04 -13.82 -24.17
CA LEU A 388 -10.78 -12.49 -23.65
C LEU A 388 -10.78 -11.45 -24.78
N VAL A 389 -11.39 -10.29 -24.53
CA VAL A 389 -11.40 -9.13 -25.43
C VAL A 389 -10.73 -7.96 -24.73
N VAL A 390 -9.85 -7.25 -25.43
CA VAL A 390 -9.16 -6.08 -24.88
C VAL A 390 -10.10 -4.87 -24.91
N ASP A 391 -10.31 -4.23 -23.76
CA ASP A 391 -11.13 -3.03 -23.64
C ASP A 391 -10.36 -1.75 -24.06
N ALA A 392 -11.03 -0.59 -24.00
CA ALA A 392 -10.44 0.69 -24.36
C ALA A 392 -9.29 1.14 -23.43
N ALA A 393 -9.18 0.55 -22.22
CA ALA A 393 -8.10 0.80 -21.27
C ALA A 393 -6.92 -0.18 -21.43
N GLY A 394 -7.00 -1.12 -22.39
CA GLY A 394 -5.97 -2.11 -22.65
C GLY A 394 -6.01 -3.33 -21.73
N LEU A 395 -7.11 -3.54 -21.00
CA LEU A 395 -7.29 -4.69 -20.10
C LEU A 395 -8.10 -5.78 -20.78
N SER A 396 -7.76 -7.04 -20.51
CA SER A 396 -8.47 -8.20 -21.08
C SER A 396 -9.70 -8.53 -20.25
N ARG A 397 -10.88 -8.50 -20.89
CA ARG A 397 -12.21 -8.71 -20.32
C ARG A 397 -12.89 -9.95 -20.87
N LEU A 398 -13.87 -10.50 -20.17
CA LEU A 398 -14.65 -11.63 -20.67
C LEU A 398 -15.53 -11.22 -21.86
N ALA A 399 -15.50 -11.99 -22.95
CA ALA A 399 -16.49 -11.89 -24.01
C ALA A 399 -17.85 -12.48 -23.57
N PRO A 400 -18.99 -12.07 -24.19
CA PRO A 400 -20.32 -12.59 -23.83
C PRO A 400 -20.49 -14.11 -23.94
N ASP A 401 -19.68 -14.78 -24.75
CA ASP A 401 -19.70 -16.22 -24.96
C ASP A 401 -18.50 -16.93 -24.30
N SER A 402 -17.87 -16.27 -23.33
CA SER A 402 -16.73 -16.80 -22.59
C SER A 402 -17.13 -18.02 -21.76
N PRO A 403 -16.34 -19.11 -21.80
CA PRO A 403 -16.55 -20.27 -20.95
C PRO A 403 -16.13 -20.04 -19.49
N ALA A 404 -15.71 -18.83 -19.13
CA ALA A 404 -15.42 -18.42 -17.76
C ALA A 404 -16.67 -18.00 -16.98
N ILE A 405 -17.72 -17.56 -17.69
CA ILE A 405 -18.92 -16.98 -17.09
C ILE A 405 -19.70 -18.03 -16.28
N ASP A 406 -20.05 -17.71 -15.03
CA ASP A 406 -20.85 -18.53 -14.10
C ASP A 406 -20.30 -19.95 -13.89
N THR A 407 -18.99 -20.16 -14.05
CA THR A 407 -18.38 -21.50 -14.04
C THR A 407 -17.36 -21.72 -12.92
N ALA A 408 -17.22 -20.77 -11.99
CA ALA A 408 -16.38 -20.96 -10.82
C ALA A 408 -16.86 -22.16 -9.98
N THR A 409 -15.90 -22.79 -9.31
CA THR A 409 -16.12 -23.97 -8.45
C THR A 409 -15.70 -23.68 -7.02
N GLY A 410 -16.19 -24.48 -6.08
CA GLY A 410 -15.89 -24.30 -4.66
C GLY A 410 -16.69 -23.15 -4.02
N SER A 411 -16.31 -22.76 -2.80
CA SER A 411 -16.98 -21.70 -2.03
C SER A 411 -15.96 -20.68 -1.54
N TYR A 412 -16.16 -19.44 -1.97
CA TYR A 412 -15.26 -18.31 -1.74
C TYR A 412 -16.03 -17.09 -1.21
N PRO A 413 -16.68 -17.18 -0.03
CA PRO A 413 -17.62 -16.16 0.45
C PRO A 413 -16.99 -14.80 0.75
N TYR A 414 -15.65 -14.73 0.79
CA TYR A 414 -14.90 -13.49 0.97
C TYR A 414 -14.58 -12.76 -0.36
N VAL A 415 -14.79 -13.39 -1.51
CA VAL A 415 -14.63 -12.76 -2.83
C VAL A 415 -15.98 -12.17 -3.23
N THR A 416 -16.32 -11.05 -2.59
CA THR A 416 -17.65 -10.40 -2.71
C THR A 416 -17.73 -9.41 -3.87
N THR A 417 -16.58 -8.99 -4.40
CA THR A 417 -16.50 -8.16 -5.60
C THR A 417 -15.46 -8.70 -6.57
N ASP A 418 -15.55 -8.28 -7.82
CA ASP A 418 -14.53 -8.47 -8.85
C ASP A 418 -13.51 -7.31 -8.81
N PHE A 419 -12.60 -7.26 -9.79
CA PHE A 419 -11.59 -6.21 -9.84
C PHE A 419 -12.11 -4.84 -10.29
N ASP A 420 -13.29 -4.77 -10.94
CA ASP A 420 -14.06 -3.58 -11.32
C ASP A 420 -15.09 -3.15 -10.25
N PRO A 421 -14.78 -3.42 -8.98
CA PRO A 421 -15.72 -3.51 -7.85
C PRO A 421 -17.18 -3.90 -8.10
N HIS A 422 -17.49 -4.73 -9.10
CA HIS A 422 -18.83 -5.29 -9.26
C HIS A 422 -19.11 -6.30 -8.16
N ALA A 423 -20.33 -6.28 -7.63
CA ALA A 423 -20.76 -7.32 -6.70
C ALA A 423 -20.80 -8.68 -7.41
N ARG A 424 -20.14 -9.67 -6.82
CA ARG A 424 -20.19 -11.07 -7.27
C ARG A 424 -21.39 -11.76 -6.65
N THR A 425 -22.41 -12.05 -7.44
CA THR A 425 -23.69 -12.61 -6.96
C THR A 425 -24.10 -13.84 -7.75
N GLY A 426 -24.47 -14.91 -7.07
CA GLY A 426 -24.89 -16.15 -7.72
C GLY A 426 -23.70 -17.07 -8.02
N ALA A 427 -23.68 -17.66 -9.22
CA ALA A 427 -22.48 -18.32 -9.72
C ALA A 427 -21.44 -17.24 -10.06
N LEU A 428 -20.16 -17.53 -9.81
CA LEU A 428 -19.09 -16.55 -10.02
C LEU A 428 -18.36 -16.85 -11.33
N ASP A 429 -17.79 -15.82 -11.93
CA ASP A 429 -16.94 -15.97 -13.10
C ASP A 429 -15.52 -16.40 -12.71
N VAL A 430 -14.90 -17.22 -13.55
CA VAL A 430 -13.48 -17.58 -13.43
C VAL A 430 -12.62 -16.40 -13.89
N GLY A 431 -11.61 -16.04 -13.10
CA GLY A 431 -10.74 -14.88 -13.36
C GLY A 431 -11.15 -13.61 -12.62
N ALA A 432 -10.44 -12.52 -12.88
CA ALA A 432 -10.57 -11.28 -12.13
C ALA A 432 -11.85 -10.49 -12.39
N ASP A 433 -12.42 -10.66 -13.59
CA ASP A 433 -13.56 -9.94 -14.15
C ASP A 433 -14.86 -10.70 -13.86
N GLU A 434 -15.91 -10.00 -13.45
CA GLU A 434 -17.29 -10.50 -13.45
C GLU A 434 -18.04 -9.86 -14.63
N PHE A 435 -18.56 -10.69 -15.52
CA PHE A 435 -19.18 -10.28 -16.76
C PHE A 435 -20.51 -9.56 -16.52
N GLY A 436 -20.77 -8.53 -17.34
CA GLY A 436 -22.06 -7.84 -17.39
C GLY A 436 -22.13 -6.54 -16.56
N GLY A 437 -21.09 -6.20 -15.79
CA GLY A 437 -20.98 -4.92 -15.10
C GLY A 437 -20.38 -3.79 -15.95
N PRO A 438 -20.59 -2.51 -15.56
CA PRO A 438 -19.94 -1.37 -16.21
C PRO A 438 -18.43 -1.33 -15.96
N VAL A 439 -17.62 -1.35 -17.02
CA VAL A 439 -16.16 -1.25 -16.89
C VAL A 439 -15.75 0.02 -16.15
N ALA A 440 -15.20 -0.14 -14.94
CA ALA A 440 -14.90 0.97 -14.03
C ALA A 440 -13.39 1.23 -13.90
N ARG A 441 -12.56 0.17 -13.96
CA ARG A 441 -11.12 0.28 -13.70
C ARG A 441 -10.33 0.36 -14.98
N LYS A 442 -9.29 1.18 -14.90
CA LYS A 442 -8.22 1.36 -15.86
C LYS A 442 -6.90 1.34 -15.09
N PRO A 443 -5.76 1.01 -15.73
CA PRO A 443 -4.46 1.24 -15.12
C PRO A 443 -4.36 2.70 -14.67
N LEU A 444 -3.94 2.92 -13.42
CA LEU A 444 -3.80 4.27 -12.88
C LEU A 444 -2.78 5.07 -13.71
N THR A 445 -3.05 6.36 -13.80
CA THR A 445 -2.20 7.35 -14.46
C THR A 445 -1.85 8.46 -13.48
N THR A 446 -0.96 9.37 -13.88
CA THR A 446 -0.64 10.57 -13.10
C THR A 446 -1.82 11.53 -12.92
N ALA A 447 -2.94 11.33 -13.63
CA ALA A 447 -4.19 12.06 -13.36
C ALA A 447 -4.95 11.52 -12.13
N ASP A 448 -4.70 10.25 -11.77
CA ASP A 448 -5.39 9.56 -10.68
C ASP A 448 -4.58 9.59 -9.37
N VAL A 449 -3.30 9.98 -9.42
CA VAL A 449 -2.38 9.95 -8.26
C VAL A 449 -1.49 11.21 -8.17
N GLY A 450 -0.83 11.38 -7.03
CA GLY A 450 0.12 12.45 -6.80
C GLY A 450 -0.52 13.80 -6.46
N PRO A 451 0.28 14.88 -6.34
CA PRO A 451 -0.14 16.09 -5.64
C PRO A 451 -1.34 16.84 -6.20
N LEU A 452 -1.60 16.64 -7.50
CA LEU A 452 -2.63 17.35 -8.25
C LEU A 452 -3.84 16.47 -8.56
N ALA A 453 -3.81 15.18 -8.20
CA ALA A 453 -4.98 14.33 -8.37
C ALA A 453 -6.15 14.80 -7.45
N PRO A 454 -7.41 14.53 -7.84
CA PRO A 454 -8.61 15.06 -7.18
C PRO A 454 -8.63 14.88 -5.66
#